data_AF-A0A0K6G7D2-F1
#
_entry.id   AF-A0A0K6G7D2-F1
#
_cell.length_a   1.000
_cell.length_b   1.000
_cell.length_c   1.000
_cell.angle_alpha   90.00
_cell.angle_beta   90.00
_cell.angle_gamma   90.00
#
_symmetry.space_group_name_H-M   'P 1'
#
loop_
_entity.id
_entity.type
_entity.pdbx_description
1 polymer ?
#
loop_
_entity_poly.entity_id
_entity_poly.type
_entity_poly.pdbx_seq_one_letter_code
_entity_poly.pdbx_strand_id
1 'polypeptide(L)'
;MLHPEVFQASAGRSPEQVQQVKSIMRNIEDAGFWCKLTELKIYLEPLAIGVNVAQAPTTCLDHILIELGRLYYTFSRFTMNVAVMMCALNSLELQWGKFDQDPAILAVVLNPYICNGVFNPQSTLLNCSSLYGFAKCVFRRIFCKDNDFEMRDAFMDYLDGKNKFHPDRWDFQEVRALCKQSGKPVNLVHVWSGLLTPNASNNGHQQLVRLAINVLSIVANSAGCEQLFSEMGYTQSKRRSRLSNEKTFDTAVVQMELKQKHAAAGLTRARLHRQFGISVGKQEAMPLLPDAETKDQHNETAEELAEIDADEDLGAYSICNLAEKLAQDVIDDEDPPEDDVADDAGGPLVESEQPAKSGPLPKRLRLFFGTQYPILLKDLFNYNTPDLKGQGLNIFKNAGLSNLQKELEVYDLLTRDVQQPVMTREPSD
;
A
#
# COMPACT_ATOMS: atom_id res chain seq x y z
N MET A 1 -24.64 17.64 23.63
CA MET A 1 -25.67 16.79 23.00
C MET A 1 -26.87 17.67 22.69
N LEU A 2 -27.02 18.10 21.43
CA LEU A 2 -28.15 18.94 21.00
C LEU A 2 -29.36 18.05 20.66
N HIS A 3 -30.44 18.25 21.40
CA HIS A 3 -31.85 17.92 21.11
C HIS A 3 -32.15 16.56 20.41
N PRO A 4 -32.24 15.46 21.17
CA PRO A 4 -32.76 14.17 20.66
C PRO A 4 -34.16 14.30 20.06
N GLU A 5 -34.96 15.23 20.57
CA GLU A 5 -36.31 15.56 20.10
C GLU A 5 -36.31 16.12 18.66
N VAL A 6 -35.27 16.87 18.26
CA VAL A 6 -35.15 17.43 16.91
C VAL A 6 -34.80 16.34 15.90
N PHE A 7 -33.93 15.40 16.26
CA PHE A 7 -33.60 14.26 15.41
C PHE A 7 -34.81 13.34 15.23
N GLN A 8 -35.58 13.13 16.29
CA GLN A 8 -36.82 12.34 16.22
C GLN A 8 -37.91 13.04 15.39
N ALA A 9 -38.00 14.38 15.46
CA ALA A 9 -38.89 15.17 14.61
C ALA A 9 -38.48 15.17 13.13
N SER A 10 -37.20 14.96 12.82
CA SER A 10 -36.67 14.96 11.44
C SER A 10 -36.98 13.68 10.63
N ALA A 11 -37.40 12.61 11.30
CA ALA A 11 -37.69 11.30 10.68
C ALA A 11 -38.92 11.27 9.75
N GLY A 12 -39.66 12.39 9.63
CA GLY A 12 -40.90 12.46 8.85
C GLY A 12 -42.04 11.61 9.42
N ARG A 13 -43.05 11.31 8.59
CA ARG A 13 -44.22 10.48 8.97
C ARG A 13 -44.08 9.00 8.61
N SER A 14 -42.99 8.61 7.95
CA SER A 14 -42.79 7.22 7.55
C SER A 14 -42.54 6.36 8.80
N PRO A 15 -43.34 5.30 9.03
CA PRO A 15 -43.16 4.43 10.19
C PRO A 15 -41.79 3.73 10.19
N GLU A 16 -41.24 3.43 9.01
CA GLU A 16 -39.92 2.80 8.84
C GLU A 16 -38.79 3.74 9.26
N GLN A 17 -38.83 5.00 8.83
CA GLN A 17 -37.83 6.02 9.19
C GLN A 17 -37.88 6.36 10.68
N VAL A 18 -39.08 6.44 11.27
CA VAL A 18 -39.25 6.64 12.72
C VAL A 18 -38.67 5.46 13.51
N GLN A 19 -38.84 4.23 13.02
CA GLN A 19 -38.28 3.04 13.66
C GLN A 19 -36.75 2.98 13.52
N GLN A 20 -36.21 3.38 12.37
CA GLN A 20 -34.78 3.50 12.15
C GLN A 20 -34.14 4.55 13.06
N VAL A 21 -34.75 5.73 13.20
CA VAL A 21 -34.28 6.79 14.12
C VAL A 21 -34.31 6.32 15.56
N LYS A 22 -35.36 5.59 15.99
CA LYS A 22 -35.41 4.98 17.33
C LYS A 22 -34.30 3.95 17.55
N SER A 23 -33.95 3.16 16.52
CA SER A 23 -32.84 2.21 16.58
C SER A 23 -31.49 2.93 16.72
N ILE A 24 -31.26 3.97 15.93
CA ILE A 24 -30.05 4.79 15.99
C ILE A 24 -29.90 5.48 17.34
N MET A 25 -30.97 6.11 17.84
CA MET A 25 -31.04 6.71 19.18
C MET A 25 -30.64 5.71 20.26
N ARG A 26 -31.17 4.48 20.22
CA ARG A 26 -30.84 3.43 21.18
C ARG A 26 -29.36 3.06 21.15
N ASN A 27 -28.75 3.01 19.97
CA ASN A 27 -27.32 2.75 19.82
C ASN A 27 -26.45 3.92 20.31
N ILE A 28 -26.88 5.17 20.09
CA ILE A 28 -26.18 6.37 20.58
C ILE A 28 -26.24 6.46 22.11
N GLU A 29 -27.35 6.07 22.72
CA GLU A 29 -27.53 6.05 24.18
C GLU A 29 -26.82 4.87 24.85
N ASP A 30 -26.53 3.80 24.11
CA ASP A 30 -25.79 2.64 24.62
C ASP A 30 -24.29 2.97 24.80
N ALA A 31 -23.85 3.08 26.06
CA ALA A 31 -22.43 3.24 26.37
C ALA A 31 -21.58 2.06 25.83
N GLY A 32 -22.16 0.85 25.75
CA GLY A 32 -21.50 -0.34 25.20
C GLY A 32 -21.15 -0.21 23.72
N PHE A 33 -21.98 0.48 22.94
CA PHE A 33 -21.69 0.79 21.54
C PHE A 33 -20.41 1.63 21.40
N TRP A 34 -20.28 2.71 22.17
CA TRP A 34 -19.10 3.58 22.12
C TRP A 34 -17.83 2.91 22.65
N CYS A 35 -17.94 2.05 23.66
CA CYS A 35 -16.83 1.21 24.12
C CYS A 35 -16.34 0.28 23.00
N LYS A 36 -17.26 -0.42 22.31
CA LYS A 36 -16.91 -1.29 21.17
C LYS A 36 -16.35 -0.51 19.99
N LEU A 37 -16.86 0.68 19.71
CA LEU A 37 -16.33 1.54 18.64
C LEU A 37 -14.90 2.02 18.97
N THR A 38 -14.66 2.36 20.24
CA THR A 38 -13.32 2.71 20.72
C THR A 38 -12.36 1.53 20.61
N GLU A 39 -12.82 0.32 20.94
CA GLU A 39 -12.06 -0.91 20.76
C GLU A 39 -11.76 -1.18 19.27
N LEU A 40 -12.76 -1.03 18.40
CA LEU A 40 -12.59 -1.20 16.95
C LEU A 40 -11.56 -0.23 16.38
N LYS A 41 -11.57 1.03 16.83
CA LYS A 41 -10.57 2.02 16.43
C LYS A 41 -9.15 1.56 16.72
N ILE A 42 -8.92 0.92 17.87
CA ILE A 42 -7.60 0.39 18.26
C ILE A 42 -7.11 -0.68 17.27
N TYR A 43 -8.01 -1.53 16.76
CA TYR A 43 -7.66 -2.56 15.77
C TYR A 43 -7.47 -1.99 14.36
N LEU A 44 -8.25 -0.98 13.97
CA LEU A 44 -8.21 -0.39 12.64
C LEU A 44 -7.03 0.58 12.45
N GLU A 45 -6.59 1.27 13.50
CA GLU A 45 -5.53 2.27 13.40
C GLU A 45 -4.20 1.71 12.82
N PRO A 46 -3.67 0.55 13.27
CA PRO A 46 -2.49 -0.05 12.64
C PRO A 46 -2.67 -0.35 11.16
N LEU A 47 -3.86 -0.79 10.75
CA LEU A 47 -4.20 -1.09 9.36
C LEU A 47 -4.30 0.19 8.53
N ALA A 48 -4.92 1.25 9.06
CA ALA A 48 -5.01 2.55 8.40
C ALA A 48 -3.62 3.16 8.14
N ILE A 49 -2.69 3.01 9.08
CA ILE A 49 -1.29 3.41 8.89
C ILE A 49 -0.65 2.58 7.77
N GLY A 50 -0.85 1.27 7.76
CA GLY A 50 -0.27 0.38 6.76
C GLY A 50 -0.83 0.59 5.36
N VAL A 51 -2.13 0.82 5.24
CA VAL A 51 -2.78 1.21 3.97
C VAL A 51 -2.21 2.51 3.45
N ASN A 52 -1.99 3.50 4.31
CA ASN A 52 -1.36 4.74 3.92
C ASN A 52 0.06 4.51 3.35
N VAL A 53 0.86 3.63 3.98
CA VAL A 53 2.18 3.21 3.46
C VAL A 53 2.05 2.47 2.12
N ALA A 54 1.09 1.56 1.99
CA ALA A 54 0.93 0.73 0.80
C ALA A 54 0.46 1.54 -0.43
N GLN A 55 -0.38 2.55 -0.22
CA GLN A 55 -1.01 3.33 -1.29
C GLN A 55 -0.15 4.52 -1.78
N ALA A 56 1.07 4.66 -1.31
CA ALA A 56 1.90 5.79 -1.74
C ALA A 56 2.40 5.62 -3.17
N PRO A 57 2.52 6.70 -3.96
CA PRO A 57 2.97 6.61 -5.35
C PRO A 57 4.40 6.06 -5.50
N THR A 58 5.19 6.08 -4.44
CA THR A 58 6.59 5.59 -4.41
C THR A 58 6.73 4.30 -3.59
N THR A 59 5.64 3.60 -3.28
CA THR A 59 5.70 2.37 -2.49
C THR A 59 6.32 1.25 -3.31
N CYS A 60 7.44 0.74 -2.81
CA CYS A 60 8.15 -0.39 -3.40
C CYS A 60 8.00 -1.64 -2.52
N LEU A 61 8.51 -2.77 -3.00
CA LEU A 61 8.38 -4.06 -2.31
C LEU A 61 8.98 -4.09 -0.89
N ASP A 62 10.05 -3.32 -0.65
CA ASP A 62 10.66 -3.19 0.67
C ASP A 62 9.73 -2.50 1.68
N HIS A 63 8.98 -1.50 1.23
CA HIS A 63 7.97 -0.81 2.04
C HIS A 63 6.87 -1.79 2.46
N ILE A 64 6.36 -2.58 1.53
CA ILE A 64 5.29 -3.56 1.79
C ILE A 64 5.77 -4.64 2.77
N LEU A 65 6.94 -5.25 2.53
CA LEU A 65 7.41 -6.34 3.37
C LEU A 65 7.71 -5.88 4.81
N ILE A 66 8.32 -4.70 4.96
CA ILE A 66 8.54 -4.10 6.29
C ILE A 66 7.21 -3.78 6.97
N GLU A 67 6.23 -3.28 6.23
CA GLU A 67 4.91 -2.94 6.77
C GLU A 67 4.13 -4.18 7.20
N LEU A 68 4.19 -5.27 6.44
CA LEU A 68 3.64 -6.57 6.84
C LEU A 68 4.27 -7.07 8.15
N GLY A 69 5.61 -7.01 8.26
CA GLY A 69 6.32 -7.34 9.49
C GLY A 69 5.88 -6.46 10.66
N ARG A 70 5.74 -5.14 10.45
CA ARG A 70 5.26 -4.20 11.47
C ARG A 70 3.84 -4.52 11.94
N LEU A 71 2.94 -4.85 11.01
CA LEU A 71 1.57 -5.26 11.33
C LEU A 71 1.60 -6.55 12.15
N TYR A 72 2.36 -7.55 11.73
CA TYR A 72 2.52 -8.80 12.49
C TYR A 72 3.04 -8.56 13.91
N TYR A 73 4.08 -7.73 14.06
CA TYR A 73 4.61 -7.31 15.35
C TYR A 73 3.55 -6.60 16.22
N THR A 74 2.77 -5.71 15.60
CA THR A 74 1.72 -4.96 16.32
C THR A 74 0.61 -5.91 16.79
N PHE A 75 0.13 -6.78 15.90
CA PHE A 75 -0.97 -7.69 16.21
C PHE A 75 -0.59 -8.79 17.19
N SER A 76 0.62 -9.34 17.11
CA SER A 76 1.11 -10.36 18.05
C SER A 76 1.22 -9.87 19.50
N ARG A 77 1.16 -8.55 19.72
CA ARG A 77 1.20 -7.91 21.05
C ARG A 77 -0.15 -7.34 21.48
N PHE A 78 -1.21 -7.49 20.68
CA PHE A 78 -2.55 -7.11 21.11
C PHE A 78 -3.07 -8.10 22.14
N THR A 79 -3.29 -7.64 23.37
CA THR A 79 -3.76 -8.48 24.47
C THR A 79 -5.27 -8.36 24.73
N MET A 80 -5.99 -7.51 24.00
CA MET A 80 -7.40 -7.21 24.29
C MET A 80 -8.35 -8.32 23.84
N ASN A 81 -8.17 -8.85 22.63
CA ASN A 81 -9.03 -9.91 22.08
C ASN A 81 -8.20 -10.94 21.31
N VAL A 82 -8.08 -12.14 21.88
CA VAL A 82 -7.29 -13.24 21.31
C VAL A 82 -7.85 -13.70 19.95
N ALA A 83 -9.17 -13.69 19.76
CA ALA A 83 -9.77 -14.10 18.49
C ALA A 83 -9.45 -13.13 17.36
N VAL A 84 -9.53 -11.81 17.62
CA VAL A 84 -9.16 -10.76 16.67
C VAL A 84 -7.67 -10.84 16.34
N MET A 85 -6.82 -11.03 17.35
CA MET A 85 -5.38 -11.21 17.16
C MET A 85 -5.09 -12.41 16.24
N MET A 86 -5.64 -13.59 16.55
CA MET A 86 -5.39 -14.78 15.73
C MET A 86 -5.91 -14.60 14.30
N CYS A 87 -7.09 -14.01 14.13
CA CYS A 87 -7.64 -13.69 12.82
C CYS A 87 -6.69 -12.80 12.02
N ALA A 88 -6.26 -11.67 12.59
CA ALA A 88 -5.34 -10.75 11.94
C ALA A 88 -4.00 -11.40 11.57
N LEU A 89 -3.40 -12.18 12.48
CA LEU A 89 -2.13 -12.87 12.22
C LEU A 89 -2.27 -13.93 11.12
N ASN A 90 -3.36 -14.71 11.13
CA ASN A 90 -3.62 -15.71 10.10
C ASN A 90 -3.86 -15.06 8.73
N SER A 91 -4.61 -13.95 8.68
CA SER A 91 -4.79 -13.19 7.44
C SER A 91 -3.47 -12.65 6.90
N LEU A 92 -2.60 -12.12 7.76
CA LEU A 92 -1.27 -11.63 7.33
C LEU A 92 -0.39 -12.77 6.79
N GLU A 93 -0.37 -13.92 7.45
CA GLU A 93 0.39 -15.10 7.00
C GLU A 93 -0.16 -15.65 5.68
N LEU A 94 -1.48 -15.72 5.53
CA LEU A 94 -2.12 -16.17 4.30
C LEU A 94 -1.75 -15.26 3.13
N GLN A 95 -1.85 -13.95 3.31
CA GLN A 95 -1.50 -12.98 2.28
C GLN A 95 -0.01 -13.00 1.94
N TRP A 96 0.85 -13.16 2.95
CA TRP A 96 2.29 -13.33 2.74
C TRP A 96 2.63 -14.65 2.01
N GLY A 97 1.91 -15.73 2.28
CA GLY A 97 2.06 -17.00 1.58
C GLY A 97 1.69 -16.93 0.10
N LYS A 98 0.78 -16.03 -0.28
CA LYS A 98 0.40 -15.75 -1.68
C LYS A 98 1.38 -14.80 -2.40
N PHE A 99 2.27 -14.13 -1.67
CA PHE A 99 3.19 -13.14 -2.23
C PHE A 99 4.42 -13.79 -2.87
N ASP A 100 4.99 -13.18 -3.92
CA ASP A 100 6.31 -13.60 -4.44
C ASP A 100 7.39 -13.16 -3.45
N GLN A 101 7.79 -14.08 -2.56
CA GLN A 101 8.63 -13.77 -1.41
C GLN A 101 10.05 -13.36 -1.81
N ASP A 102 10.63 -13.97 -2.84
CA ASP A 102 12.02 -13.74 -3.26
C ASP A 102 12.31 -12.26 -3.60
N PRO A 103 11.58 -11.61 -4.53
CA PRO A 103 11.82 -10.20 -4.83
C PRO A 103 11.48 -9.28 -3.65
N ALA A 104 10.53 -9.67 -2.79
CA ALA A 104 10.17 -8.90 -1.61
C ALA A 104 11.30 -8.87 -0.58
N ILE A 105 11.81 -10.05 -0.21
CA ILE A 105 12.94 -10.23 0.71
C ILE A 105 14.17 -9.53 0.14
N LEU A 106 14.43 -9.73 -1.15
CA LEU A 106 15.55 -9.13 -1.83
C LEU A 106 15.47 -7.60 -1.86
N ALA A 107 14.28 -7.01 -2.03
CA ALA A 107 14.10 -5.56 -1.99
C ALA A 107 14.52 -4.98 -0.63
N VAL A 108 14.16 -5.65 0.47
CA VAL A 108 14.60 -5.26 1.82
C VAL A 108 16.11 -5.40 1.97
N VAL A 109 16.70 -6.51 1.52
CA VAL A 109 18.16 -6.72 1.54
C VAL A 109 18.87 -5.62 0.77
N LEU A 110 18.37 -5.23 -0.39
CA LEU A 110 18.98 -4.22 -1.27
C LEU A 110 18.72 -2.78 -0.82
N ASN A 111 17.95 -2.56 0.24
CA ASN A 111 17.82 -1.24 0.85
C ASN A 111 19.05 -0.99 1.75
N PRO A 112 19.96 -0.06 1.42
CA PRO A 112 21.21 0.15 2.17
C PRO A 112 21.00 0.70 3.58
N TYR A 113 19.80 1.20 3.91
CA TYR A 113 19.48 1.68 5.24
C TYR A 113 18.93 0.57 6.17
N ILE A 114 18.60 -0.60 5.61
CA ILE A 114 18.01 -1.73 6.31
C ILE A 114 18.91 -2.96 6.19
N CYS A 115 19.26 -3.32 4.96
CA CYS A 115 20.02 -4.50 4.58
C CYS A 115 19.41 -5.78 5.20
N ASN A 116 20.22 -6.62 5.83
CA ASN A 116 19.79 -7.84 6.50
C ASN A 116 19.47 -7.64 8.00
N GLY A 117 19.59 -6.42 8.53
CA GLY A 117 19.54 -6.16 9.98
C GLY A 117 18.18 -6.38 10.64
N VAL A 118 17.10 -6.41 9.84
CA VAL A 118 15.72 -6.64 10.32
C VAL A 118 15.34 -8.13 10.38
N PHE A 119 16.03 -8.97 9.63
CA PHE A 119 15.71 -10.38 9.53
C PHE A 119 16.07 -11.13 10.81
N ASN A 120 15.37 -12.24 11.04
CA ASN A 120 15.63 -13.11 12.18
C ASN A 120 17.03 -13.75 12.05
N PRO A 121 17.99 -13.42 12.94
CA PRO A 121 19.35 -13.95 12.86
C PRO A 121 19.42 -15.45 13.18
N GLN A 122 18.38 -16.02 13.80
CA GLN A 122 18.29 -17.44 14.10
C GLN A 122 17.70 -18.27 12.95
N SER A 123 17.21 -17.61 11.89
CA SER A 123 16.61 -18.31 10.75
C SER A 123 17.71 -18.91 9.87
N THR A 124 17.73 -20.24 9.76
CA THR A 124 18.62 -20.95 8.85
C THR A 124 18.29 -20.67 7.38
N LEU A 125 17.06 -20.24 7.09
CA LEU A 125 16.58 -19.90 5.75
C LEU A 125 17.03 -18.52 5.26
N LEU A 126 17.52 -17.66 6.15
CA LEU A 126 17.90 -16.27 5.85
C LEU A 126 19.40 -16.00 5.99
N ASN A 127 20.24 -17.04 5.92
CA ASN A 127 21.68 -16.88 5.90
C ASN A 127 22.17 -16.23 4.58
N CYS A 128 23.40 -15.69 4.55
CA CYS A 128 23.95 -14.99 3.38
C CYS A 128 23.92 -15.82 2.08
N SER A 129 24.09 -17.13 2.17
CA SER A 129 24.01 -18.01 0.99
C SER A 129 22.58 -18.13 0.47
N SER A 130 21.60 -18.23 1.35
CA SER A 130 20.18 -18.24 0.99
C SER A 130 19.75 -16.91 0.39
N LEU A 131 20.16 -15.77 0.98
CA LEU A 131 19.89 -14.43 0.45
C LEU A 131 20.46 -14.25 -0.96
N TYR A 132 21.68 -14.74 -1.19
CA TYR A 132 22.26 -14.76 -2.53
C TYR A 132 21.51 -15.71 -3.47
N GLY A 133 20.98 -16.83 -2.96
CA GLY A 133 20.07 -17.71 -3.70
C GLY A 133 18.85 -16.96 -4.23
N PHE A 134 18.19 -16.14 -3.40
CA PHE A 134 17.08 -15.28 -3.81
C PHE A 134 17.55 -14.27 -4.88
N ALA A 135 18.69 -13.61 -4.68
CA ALA A 135 19.27 -12.68 -5.65
C ALA A 135 19.50 -13.34 -7.02
N LYS A 136 20.07 -14.55 -7.05
CA LYS A 136 20.30 -15.33 -8.26
C LYS A 136 18.99 -15.74 -8.95
N CYS A 137 17.99 -16.19 -8.18
CA CYS A 137 16.68 -16.53 -8.71
C CYS A 137 16.01 -15.33 -9.36
N VAL A 138 15.92 -14.21 -8.65
CA VAL A 138 15.29 -12.98 -9.15
C VAL A 138 16.07 -12.40 -10.34
N PHE A 139 17.40 -12.44 -10.32
CA PHE A 139 18.21 -12.01 -11.47
C PHE A 139 17.87 -12.77 -12.74
N ARG A 140 17.84 -14.10 -12.65
CA ARG A 140 17.51 -14.96 -13.79
C ARG A 140 16.09 -14.74 -14.30
N ARG A 141 15.14 -14.44 -13.41
CA ARG A 141 13.75 -14.07 -13.78
C ARG A 141 13.69 -12.73 -14.53
N ILE A 142 14.37 -11.70 -14.03
CA ILE A 142 14.31 -10.35 -14.61
C ILE A 142 15.09 -10.26 -15.92
N PHE A 143 16.28 -10.86 -15.99
CA PHE A 143 17.19 -10.70 -17.14
C PHE A 143 17.19 -11.88 -18.11
N CYS A 144 16.42 -12.95 -17.81
CA CYS A 144 16.35 -14.17 -18.63
C CYS A 144 17.73 -14.76 -18.97
N LYS A 145 18.70 -14.63 -18.06
CA LYS A 145 20.07 -15.12 -18.23
C LYS A 145 20.70 -15.46 -16.89
N ASP A 146 21.73 -16.30 -16.91
CA ASP A 146 22.53 -16.57 -15.73
C ASP A 146 23.43 -15.38 -15.37
N ASN A 147 23.65 -15.18 -14.08
CA ASN A 147 24.60 -14.22 -13.57
C ASN A 147 26.04 -14.74 -13.68
N ASP A 148 27.00 -13.83 -13.67
CA ASP A 148 28.40 -14.21 -13.57
C ASP A 148 28.79 -14.62 -12.14
N PHE A 149 29.93 -15.29 -12.01
CA PHE A 149 30.46 -15.71 -10.70
C PHE A 149 30.82 -14.51 -9.81
N GLU A 150 31.25 -13.40 -10.42
CA GLU A 150 31.66 -12.17 -9.74
C GLU A 150 30.49 -11.47 -9.03
N MET A 151 29.25 -11.69 -9.48
CA MET A 151 28.06 -11.12 -8.85
C MET A 151 27.90 -11.62 -7.41
N ARG A 152 28.32 -12.86 -7.12
CA ARG A 152 28.33 -13.39 -5.76
C ARG A 152 29.25 -12.58 -4.86
N ASP A 153 30.46 -12.30 -5.33
CA ASP A 153 31.46 -11.57 -4.55
C ASP A 153 30.99 -10.13 -4.32
N ALA A 154 30.42 -9.49 -5.34
CA ALA A 154 29.79 -8.17 -5.19
C ALA A 154 28.63 -8.16 -4.20
N PHE A 155 27.81 -9.21 -4.19
CA PHE A 155 26.67 -9.33 -3.26
C PHE A 155 27.14 -9.52 -1.82
N MET A 156 28.17 -10.34 -1.60
CA MET A 156 28.76 -10.53 -0.27
C MET A 156 29.47 -9.26 0.22
N ASP A 157 30.19 -8.56 -0.66
CA ASP A 157 30.79 -7.26 -0.35
C ASP A 157 29.73 -6.24 0.07
N TYR A 158 28.56 -6.25 -0.57
CA TYR A 158 27.44 -5.39 -0.20
C TYR A 158 26.88 -5.73 1.19
N LEU A 159 26.62 -7.01 1.46
CA LEU A 159 26.12 -7.46 2.77
C LEU A 159 27.10 -7.13 3.90
N ASP A 160 28.40 -7.26 3.65
CA ASP A 160 29.44 -6.97 4.63
C ASP A 160 29.81 -5.47 4.73
N GLY A 161 29.26 -4.61 3.86
CA GLY A 161 29.61 -3.20 3.79
C GLY A 161 31.08 -2.96 3.43
N LYS A 162 31.64 -3.78 2.54
CA LYS A 162 33.05 -3.75 2.13
C LYS A 162 33.23 -3.15 0.74
N ASN A 163 34.49 -2.90 0.39
CA ASN A 163 34.91 -2.43 -0.93
C ASN A 163 34.09 -1.20 -1.36
N LYS A 164 33.43 -1.26 -2.52
CA LYS A 164 32.64 -0.15 -3.06
C LYS A 164 31.39 0.19 -2.24
N PHE A 165 30.93 -0.73 -1.39
CA PHE A 165 29.74 -0.56 -0.55
C PHE A 165 30.09 -0.07 0.86
N HIS A 166 31.38 0.17 1.15
CA HIS A 166 31.79 0.76 2.41
C HIS A 166 31.23 2.18 2.56
N PRO A 167 30.74 2.59 3.75
CA PRO A 167 30.16 3.92 3.96
C PRO A 167 31.08 5.08 3.53
N ASP A 168 32.39 4.93 3.65
CA ASP A 168 33.36 5.95 3.21
C ASP A 168 33.49 6.08 1.68
N ARG A 169 33.01 5.09 0.92
CA ARG A 169 33.08 5.05 -0.56
C ARG A 169 31.72 5.16 -1.22
N TRP A 170 30.64 4.92 -0.47
CA TRP A 170 29.27 5.03 -0.92
C TRP A 170 28.52 6.02 -0.04
N ASP A 171 28.18 7.17 -0.62
CA ASP A 171 27.61 8.35 0.01
C ASP A 171 26.12 8.23 0.35
N PHE A 172 25.57 7.02 0.46
CA PHE A 172 24.13 6.81 0.72
C PHE A 172 23.66 7.50 2.01
N GLN A 173 24.52 7.60 3.04
CA GLN A 173 24.19 8.33 4.27
C GLN A 173 24.07 9.85 4.04
N GLU A 174 24.90 10.42 3.18
CA GLU A 174 24.86 11.83 2.82
C GLU A 174 23.63 12.14 1.99
N VAL A 175 23.30 11.28 1.01
CA VAL A 175 22.05 11.38 0.23
C VAL A 175 20.83 11.39 1.17
N ARG A 176 20.82 10.54 2.19
CA ARG A 176 19.76 10.56 3.22
C ARG A 176 19.70 11.88 3.98
N ALA A 177 20.84 12.46 4.35
CA ALA A 177 20.89 13.75 5.06
C ALA A 177 20.38 14.90 4.18
N LEU A 178 20.77 14.93 2.90
CA LEU A 178 20.33 15.94 1.93
C LEU A 178 18.83 15.87 1.65
N CYS A 179 18.28 14.66 1.48
CA CYS A 179 16.85 14.44 1.33
C CYS A 179 16.07 14.93 2.56
N LYS A 180 16.59 14.66 3.77
CA LYS A 180 16.00 15.15 5.03
C LYS A 180 15.99 16.68 5.10
N GLN A 181 17.08 17.34 4.73
CA GLN A 181 17.16 18.81 4.72
C GLN A 181 16.19 19.42 3.71
N SER A 182 16.03 18.77 2.55
CA SER A 182 15.16 19.22 1.47
C SER A 182 13.69 18.83 1.64
N GLY A 183 13.36 18.06 2.69
CA GLY A 183 12.02 17.51 2.90
C GLY A 183 11.54 16.57 1.78
N LYS A 184 12.47 15.94 1.05
CA LYS A 184 12.16 15.02 -0.06
C LYS A 184 12.33 13.56 0.37
N PRO A 185 11.52 12.62 -0.16
CA PRO A 185 11.73 11.20 0.08
C PRO A 185 13.05 10.73 -0.53
N VAL A 186 13.65 9.71 0.06
CA VAL A 186 14.89 9.11 -0.46
C VAL A 186 14.53 8.19 -1.61
N ASN A 187 15.09 8.45 -2.79
CA ASN A 187 14.93 7.59 -3.95
C ASN A 187 16.05 6.54 -3.97
N LEU A 188 15.72 5.29 -3.62
CA LEU A 188 16.70 4.19 -3.59
C LEU A 188 17.28 3.87 -4.97
N VAL A 189 16.49 4.01 -6.03
CA VAL A 189 16.96 3.82 -7.41
C VAL A 189 18.07 4.82 -7.73
N HIS A 190 17.92 6.07 -7.29
CA HIS A 190 18.96 7.10 -7.46
C HIS A 190 20.23 6.75 -6.68
N VAL A 191 20.09 6.28 -5.43
CA VAL A 191 21.22 5.87 -4.57
C VAL A 191 22.04 4.76 -5.24
N TRP A 192 21.37 3.74 -5.80
CA TRP A 192 22.03 2.66 -6.53
C TRP A 192 22.59 3.11 -7.89
N SER A 193 21.90 4.03 -8.58
CA SER A 193 22.36 4.58 -9.86
C SER A 193 23.69 5.31 -9.75
N GLY A 194 24.01 5.89 -8.59
CA GLY A 194 25.32 6.50 -8.32
C GLY A 194 26.50 5.54 -8.43
N LEU A 195 26.27 4.22 -8.30
CA LEU A 195 27.29 3.18 -8.45
C LEU A 195 27.47 2.69 -9.90
N LEU A 196 26.60 3.12 -10.82
CA LEU A 196 26.74 2.76 -12.24
C LEU A 196 27.98 3.43 -12.83
N THR A 197 28.77 2.65 -13.56
CA THR A 197 29.94 3.16 -14.27
C THR A 197 29.61 3.22 -15.76
N PRO A 198 29.57 4.42 -16.38
CA PRO A 198 29.33 4.55 -17.80
C PRO A 198 30.37 3.75 -18.59
N ASN A 199 29.93 2.93 -19.56
CA ASN A 199 30.77 2.11 -20.45
C ASN A 199 31.54 0.95 -19.78
N ALA A 200 31.27 0.61 -18.53
CA ALA A 200 31.87 -0.59 -17.92
C ALA A 200 31.26 -1.87 -18.50
N SER A 201 32.09 -2.91 -18.67
CA SER A 201 31.62 -4.28 -18.93
C SER A 201 30.56 -4.69 -17.90
N ASN A 202 29.58 -5.49 -18.32
CA ASN A 202 28.54 -6.05 -17.45
C ASN A 202 29.11 -7.12 -16.51
N ASN A 203 30.04 -6.71 -15.66
CA ASN A 203 30.68 -7.49 -14.61
C ASN A 203 29.76 -7.67 -13.39
N GLY A 204 30.17 -8.50 -12.42
CA GLY A 204 29.31 -8.89 -11.32
C GLY A 204 28.78 -7.74 -10.48
N HIS A 205 29.59 -6.70 -10.29
CA HIS A 205 29.17 -5.47 -9.62
C HIS A 205 28.08 -4.72 -10.41
N GLN A 206 28.27 -4.52 -11.72
CA GLN A 206 27.24 -3.89 -12.56
C GLN A 206 25.96 -4.72 -12.62
N GLN A 207 26.07 -6.05 -12.59
CA GLN A 207 24.93 -6.96 -12.52
C GLN A 207 24.14 -6.79 -11.22
N LEU A 208 24.82 -6.69 -10.07
CA LEU A 208 24.17 -6.42 -8.79
C LEU A 208 23.50 -5.06 -8.75
N VAL A 209 24.18 -4.00 -9.20
CA VAL A 209 23.60 -2.64 -9.21
C VAL A 209 22.36 -2.59 -10.11
N ARG A 210 22.41 -3.23 -11.28
CA ARG A 210 21.25 -3.33 -12.18
C ARG A 210 20.11 -4.13 -11.57
N LEU A 211 20.41 -5.25 -10.90
CA LEU A 211 19.42 -6.01 -10.17
C LEU A 211 18.75 -5.13 -9.11
N ALA A 212 19.55 -4.38 -8.35
CA ALA A 212 19.05 -3.52 -7.29
C ALA A 212 18.11 -2.44 -7.82
N ILE A 213 18.53 -1.75 -8.89
CA ILE A 213 17.69 -0.77 -9.58
C ILE A 213 16.38 -1.38 -10.03
N ASN A 214 16.38 -2.55 -10.67
CA ASN A 214 15.16 -3.17 -11.18
C ASN A 214 14.23 -3.60 -10.04
N VAL A 215 14.73 -4.29 -9.02
CA VAL A 215 13.92 -4.77 -7.89
C VAL A 215 13.33 -3.60 -7.09
N LEU A 216 14.13 -2.56 -6.82
CA LEU A 216 13.67 -1.39 -6.08
C LEU A 216 12.81 -0.42 -6.90
N SER A 217 12.72 -0.61 -8.22
CA SER A 217 11.79 0.14 -9.07
C SER A 217 10.42 -0.51 -9.17
N ILE A 218 10.23 -1.74 -8.65
CA ILE A 218 8.94 -2.41 -8.64
C ILE A 218 8.01 -1.66 -7.72
N VAL A 219 6.99 -1.01 -8.31
CA VAL A 219 5.92 -0.36 -7.57
C VAL A 219 4.92 -1.42 -7.10
N ALA A 220 4.66 -1.45 -5.80
CA ALA A 220 3.89 -2.50 -5.16
C ALA A 220 2.40 -2.17 -5.00
N ASN A 221 1.91 -1.11 -5.66
CA ASN A 221 0.50 -0.77 -5.70
C ASN A 221 0.00 -0.56 -7.13
N SER A 222 -1.32 -0.70 -7.26
CA SER A 222 -2.07 -0.42 -8.48
C SER A 222 -2.38 1.07 -8.64
N ALA A 223 -2.04 1.95 -7.69
CA ALA A 223 -2.47 3.35 -7.69
C ALA A 223 -2.08 4.11 -8.97
N GLY A 224 -0.91 3.82 -9.56
CA GLY A 224 -0.52 4.37 -10.86
C GLY A 224 -1.41 3.89 -12.02
N CYS A 225 -1.82 2.61 -11.99
CA CYS A 225 -2.77 2.04 -12.94
C CYS A 225 -4.19 2.57 -12.70
N GLU A 226 -4.62 2.70 -11.44
CA GLU A 226 -5.91 3.27 -11.05
C GLU A 226 -6.03 4.73 -11.50
N GLN A 227 -4.98 5.54 -11.30
CA GLN A 227 -4.96 6.91 -11.80
C GLN A 227 -5.10 6.93 -13.33
N LEU A 228 -4.34 6.09 -14.05
CA LEU A 228 -4.48 5.96 -15.49
C LEU A 228 -5.90 5.54 -15.90
N PHE A 229 -6.52 4.61 -15.16
CA PHE A 229 -7.89 4.16 -15.41
C PHE A 229 -8.94 5.23 -15.09
N SER A 230 -8.72 6.08 -14.09
CA SER A 230 -9.58 7.23 -13.81
C SER A 230 -9.49 8.28 -14.91
N GLU A 231 -8.28 8.59 -15.42
CA GLU A 231 -8.11 9.50 -16.57
C GLU A 231 -8.78 8.92 -17.83
N MET A 232 -8.60 7.62 -18.08
CA MET A 232 -9.34 6.92 -19.13
C MET A 232 -10.85 6.98 -18.86
N GLY A 233 -11.29 6.86 -17.62
CA GLY A 233 -12.67 6.99 -17.18
C GLY A 233 -13.27 8.34 -17.53
N TYR A 234 -12.55 9.45 -17.36
CA TYR A 234 -13.00 10.77 -17.82
C TYR A 234 -13.12 10.84 -19.35
N THR A 235 -12.22 10.21 -20.09
CA THR A 235 -12.31 10.17 -21.57
C THR A 235 -13.34 9.19 -22.09
N GLN A 236 -13.68 8.11 -21.36
CA GLN A 236 -14.62 7.08 -21.80
C GLN A 236 -16.03 7.26 -21.24
N SER A 237 -16.18 7.79 -20.03
CA SER A 237 -17.47 7.91 -19.34
C SER A 237 -18.07 9.32 -19.45
N LYS A 238 -19.39 9.34 -19.68
CA LYS A 238 -20.31 10.51 -19.67
C LYS A 238 -19.85 11.81 -20.35
N ARG A 239 -19.68 11.79 -21.67
CA ARG A 239 -20.28 12.70 -22.69
C ARG A 239 -19.54 12.56 -24.03
N ARG A 240 -19.87 11.51 -24.80
CA ARG A 240 -19.56 11.38 -26.23
C ARG A 240 -18.07 11.37 -26.63
N SER A 241 -17.30 10.42 -26.13
CA SER A 241 -16.02 10.05 -26.76
C SER A 241 -16.07 8.59 -27.20
N ARG A 242 -16.09 8.38 -28.52
CA ARG A 242 -15.89 7.08 -29.19
C ARG A 242 -14.43 6.98 -29.62
N LEU A 243 -13.51 7.33 -28.74
CA LEU A 243 -12.09 7.11 -29.02
C LEU A 243 -11.82 5.60 -29.00
N SER A 244 -10.97 5.13 -29.92
CA SER A 244 -10.49 3.76 -29.86
C SER A 244 -9.67 3.57 -28.58
N ASN A 245 -9.55 2.32 -28.10
CA ASN A 245 -8.77 2.00 -26.89
C ASN A 245 -7.35 2.55 -26.97
N GLU A 246 -6.71 2.42 -28.14
CA GLU A 246 -5.37 2.96 -28.40
C GLU A 246 -5.31 4.48 -28.24
N LYS A 247 -6.24 5.23 -28.84
CA LYS A 247 -6.29 6.69 -28.69
C LYS A 247 -6.63 7.14 -27.28
N THR A 248 -7.47 6.40 -26.58
CA THR A 248 -7.82 6.65 -25.18
C THR A 248 -6.58 6.48 -24.31
N PHE A 249 -5.84 5.40 -24.51
CA PHE A 249 -4.58 5.11 -23.82
C PHE A 249 -3.54 6.19 -24.09
N ASP A 250 -3.25 6.51 -25.35
CA ASP A 250 -2.26 7.54 -25.70
C ASP A 250 -2.64 8.91 -25.12
N THR A 251 -3.93 9.25 -25.16
CA THR A 251 -4.43 10.52 -24.60
C THR A 251 -4.24 10.55 -23.08
N ALA A 252 -4.58 9.46 -22.38
CA ALA A 252 -4.41 9.37 -20.93
C ALA A 252 -2.92 9.42 -20.54
N VAL A 253 -2.03 8.75 -21.27
CA VAL A 253 -0.58 8.79 -21.05
C VAL A 253 -0.04 10.20 -21.23
N VAL A 254 -0.39 10.89 -22.32
CA VAL A 254 0.05 12.27 -22.58
C VAL A 254 -0.51 13.22 -21.51
N GLN A 255 -1.77 13.07 -21.12
CA GLN A 255 -2.37 13.87 -20.05
C GLN A 255 -1.64 13.66 -18.71
N MET A 256 -1.33 12.42 -18.36
CA MET A 256 -0.60 12.10 -17.13
C MET A 256 0.82 12.68 -17.15
N GLU A 257 1.53 12.57 -18.26
CA GLU A 257 2.86 13.18 -18.43
C GLU A 257 2.80 14.71 -18.37
N LEU A 258 1.80 15.33 -19.00
CA LEU A 258 1.58 16.77 -18.95
C LEU A 258 1.27 17.23 -17.52
N LYS A 259 0.39 16.52 -16.80
CA LYS A 259 0.08 16.77 -15.39
C LYS A 259 1.33 16.64 -14.53
N GLN A 260 2.17 15.63 -14.77
CA GLN A 260 3.44 15.45 -14.05
C GLN A 260 4.43 16.59 -14.32
N LYS A 261 4.58 17.02 -15.58
CA LYS A 261 5.43 18.17 -15.95
C LYS A 261 4.93 19.47 -15.36
N HIS A 262 3.62 19.71 -15.39
CA HIS A 262 3.00 20.89 -14.78
C HIS A 262 3.16 20.89 -13.25
N ALA A 263 3.03 19.74 -12.60
CA ALA A 263 3.27 19.61 -11.17
C ALA A 263 4.75 19.86 -10.82
N ALA A 264 5.69 19.32 -11.61
CA ALA A 264 7.12 19.57 -11.44
C ALA A 264 7.49 21.05 -11.66
N ALA A 265 6.77 21.75 -12.53
CA ALA A 265 6.93 23.18 -12.80
C ALA A 265 6.17 24.08 -11.80
N GLY A 266 5.40 23.52 -10.86
CA GLY A 266 4.58 24.27 -9.91
C GLY A 266 3.38 24.99 -10.53
N LEU A 267 2.96 24.59 -11.73
CA LEU A 267 1.85 25.19 -12.47
C LEU A 267 0.47 24.63 -12.08
N THR A 268 0.45 23.51 -11.36
CA THR A 268 -0.76 22.91 -10.78
C THR A 268 -0.71 22.97 -9.26
N ARG A 269 -1.88 23.06 -8.63
CA ARG A 269 -2.01 23.01 -7.17
C ARG A 269 -1.40 21.69 -6.69
N ALA A 270 -0.51 21.74 -5.72
CA ALA A 270 0.13 20.54 -5.21
C ALA A 270 -0.94 19.67 -4.55
N ARG A 271 -1.31 18.56 -5.20
CA ARG A 271 -2.03 17.47 -4.52
C ARG A 271 -1.19 17.07 -3.30
N LEU A 272 -1.83 16.83 -2.16
CA LEU A 272 -1.16 16.32 -0.96
C LEU A 272 -0.52 14.97 -1.29
N HIS A 273 0.73 14.98 -1.76
CA HIS A 273 1.47 13.77 -2.04
C HIS A 273 1.70 13.06 -0.71
N ARG A 274 1.22 11.82 -0.63
CA ARG A 274 1.61 10.89 0.42
C ARG A 274 3.09 10.55 0.19
N GLN A 275 3.98 11.24 0.91
CA GLN A 275 5.42 11.05 0.81
C GLN A 275 5.87 10.02 1.85
N PHE A 276 6.68 9.05 1.44
CA PHE A 276 7.27 8.05 2.34
C PHE A 276 8.79 8.10 2.31
N GLY A 277 9.35 8.05 3.51
CA GLY A 277 10.76 8.25 3.82
C GLY A 277 10.90 8.57 5.30
N ILE A 278 12.12 8.46 5.84
CA ILE A 278 12.34 8.58 7.29
C ILE A 278 12.25 10.05 7.69
N SER A 279 11.04 10.49 8.04
CA SER A 279 10.78 11.78 8.69
C SER A 279 10.99 11.63 10.19
N VAL A 280 11.99 12.34 10.72
CA VAL A 280 12.08 12.61 12.16
C VAL A 280 11.40 13.96 12.37
N GLY A 281 10.49 14.00 13.34
CA GLY A 281 9.57 15.09 13.60
C GLY A 281 10.24 16.46 13.62
N LYS A 282 9.62 17.41 12.91
CA LYS A 282 9.92 18.83 13.06
C LYS A 282 9.09 19.33 14.24
N GLN A 283 9.78 19.74 15.31
CA GLN A 283 9.21 20.65 16.31
C GLN A 283 8.73 21.93 15.61
N GLU A 284 7.65 22.48 16.15
CA GLU A 284 7.05 23.76 15.81
C GLU A 284 8.12 24.84 15.64
N ALA A 285 8.18 25.42 14.44
CA ALA A 285 8.77 26.73 14.22
C ALA A 285 7.81 27.49 13.31
N MET A 286 7.08 28.42 13.92
CA MET A 286 6.23 29.41 13.29
C MET A 286 7.01 30.19 12.22
N PRO A 287 6.51 30.33 10.99
CA PRO A 287 6.96 31.39 10.09
C PRO A 287 5.92 32.51 10.06
N LEU A 288 6.39 33.72 10.38
CA LEU A 288 5.70 34.99 10.21
C LEU A 288 5.20 35.18 8.77
N LEU A 289 3.96 35.66 8.66
CA LEU A 289 3.31 36.09 7.42
C LEU A 289 4.04 37.28 6.78
N PRO A 290 3.99 37.39 5.45
CA PRO A 290 3.68 38.65 4.79
C PRO A 290 2.35 38.57 4.04
N ASP A 291 1.57 39.63 4.19
CA ASP A 291 0.32 39.90 3.49
C ASP A 291 0.47 39.76 1.97
N ALA A 292 -0.35 38.87 1.38
CA ALA A 292 -0.77 38.97 -0.01
C ALA A 292 -2.15 38.31 -0.15
N GLU A 293 -3.15 39.16 -0.36
CA GLU A 293 -4.52 38.78 -0.76
C GLU A 293 -4.47 37.72 -1.87
N THR A 294 -4.89 36.49 -1.56
CA THR A 294 -5.06 35.45 -2.59
C THR A 294 -6.51 35.01 -2.62
N LYS A 295 -7.16 35.36 -3.73
CA LYS A 295 -8.53 35.02 -4.09
C LYS A 295 -8.77 33.51 -4.01
N ASP A 296 -9.94 33.17 -3.48
CA ASP A 296 -10.63 31.89 -3.58
C ASP A 296 -10.36 31.19 -4.92
N GLN A 297 -9.75 30.00 -4.87
CA GLN A 297 -9.65 29.10 -6.00
C GLN A 297 -9.91 27.65 -5.56
N HIS A 298 -10.83 27.04 -6.31
CA HIS A 298 -11.49 25.75 -6.15
C HIS A 298 -10.61 24.60 -5.66
N ASN A 299 -11.18 23.80 -4.76
CA ASN A 299 -10.58 22.66 -4.09
C ASN A 299 -10.90 21.36 -4.86
N GLU A 300 -10.04 20.93 -5.78
CA GLU A 300 -10.20 19.67 -6.56
C GLU A 300 -10.22 18.41 -5.67
N THR A 301 -9.76 18.48 -4.42
CA THR A 301 -9.88 17.37 -3.45
C THR A 301 -11.34 17.16 -3.02
N ALA A 302 -12.17 18.20 -3.11
CA ALA A 302 -13.60 18.09 -2.88
C ALA A 302 -14.35 17.49 -4.09
N GLU A 303 -13.84 17.62 -5.32
CA GLU A 303 -14.44 16.98 -6.50
C GLU A 303 -14.21 15.46 -6.51
N GLU A 304 -13.01 14.98 -6.15
CA GLU A 304 -12.73 13.53 -6.08
C GLU A 304 -13.49 12.82 -4.93
N LEU A 305 -13.81 13.54 -3.84
CA LEU A 305 -14.64 13.03 -2.74
C LEU A 305 -16.15 13.24 -2.97
N ALA A 306 -16.55 14.23 -3.77
CA ALA A 306 -17.94 14.44 -4.16
C ALA A 306 -18.40 13.51 -5.30
N GLU A 307 -17.45 12.87 -6.01
CA GLU A 307 -17.71 11.92 -7.10
C GLU A 307 -17.82 10.46 -6.66
N ILE A 308 -17.84 10.16 -5.35
CA ILE A 308 -18.43 8.90 -4.87
C ILE A 308 -19.92 9.01 -5.13
N ASP A 309 -20.40 8.34 -6.19
CA ASP A 309 -21.81 8.24 -6.54
C ASP A 309 -22.62 7.90 -5.28
N ALA A 310 -23.35 8.89 -4.74
CA ALA A 310 -24.27 8.73 -3.63
C ALA A 310 -25.57 8.00 -4.05
N ASP A 311 -25.50 7.19 -5.11
CA ASP A 311 -26.57 6.39 -5.68
C ASP A 311 -26.25 4.87 -5.60
N GLU A 312 -25.34 4.45 -4.72
CA GLU A 312 -25.32 3.05 -4.25
C GLU A 312 -26.33 2.88 -3.10
N ASP A 313 -27.54 2.51 -3.50
CA ASP A 313 -28.56 1.77 -2.78
C ASP A 313 -28.34 1.66 -1.25
N LEU A 314 -29.01 2.54 -0.48
CA LEU A 314 -29.06 2.55 1.00
C LEU A 314 -29.83 1.34 1.56
N GLY A 315 -29.52 0.13 1.08
CA GLY A 315 -29.76 -1.09 1.82
C GLY A 315 -28.83 -1.12 3.01
N ALA A 316 -29.37 -1.17 4.23
CA ALA A 316 -28.60 -1.19 5.47
C ALA A 316 -27.62 -2.38 5.48
N TYR A 317 -26.39 -2.16 5.03
CA TYR A 317 -25.30 -3.10 5.22
C TYR A 317 -25.01 -3.15 6.72
N SER A 318 -25.46 -4.22 7.37
CA SER A 318 -25.00 -4.55 8.71
C SER A 318 -23.48 -4.72 8.66
N ILE A 319 -22.77 -4.20 9.66
CA ILE A 319 -21.31 -4.39 9.81
C ILE A 319 -20.94 -5.89 9.75
N CYS A 320 -21.85 -6.77 10.16
CA CYS A 320 -21.72 -8.22 10.00
C CYS A 320 -21.64 -8.64 8.53
N ASN A 321 -22.45 -8.07 7.63
CA ASN A 321 -22.42 -8.37 6.20
C ASN A 321 -21.13 -7.85 5.55
N LEU A 322 -20.61 -6.71 6.02
CA LEU A 322 -19.31 -6.20 5.57
C LEU A 322 -18.17 -7.12 6.04
N ALA A 323 -18.21 -7.57 7.30
CA ALA A 323 -17.23 -8.51 7.85
C ALA A 323 -17.29 -9.88 7.16
N GLU A 324 -18.49 -10.37 6.86
CA GLU A 324 -18.71 -11.59 6.08
C GLU A 324 -18.24 -11.42 4.64
N LYS A 325 -18.48 -10.27 4.00
CA LYS A 325 -17.98 -9.97 2.66
C LYS A 325 -16.46 -9.86 2.62
N LEU A 326 -15.83 -9.21 3.60
CA LEU A 326 -14.36 -9.16 3.72
C LEU A 326 -13.77 -10.55 4.00
N ALA A 327 -14.45 -11.38 4.80
CA ALA A 327 -14.05 -12.77 5.01
C ALA A 327 -14.23 -13.61 3.73
N GLN A 328 -15.31 -13.39 2.99
CA GLN A 328 -15.59 -14.07 1.73
C GLN A 328 -14.63 -13.64 0.62
N ASP A 329 -14.29 -12.35 0.52
CA ASP A 329 -13.29 -11.85 -0.44
C ASP A 329 -11.90 -12.47 -0.17
N VAL A 330 -11.58 -12.81 1.09
CA VAL A 330 -10.37 -13.57 1.44
C VAL A 330 -10.44 -15.04 1.00
N ILE A 331 -11.63 -15.65 1.06
CA ILE A 331 -11.91 -17.04 0.68
C ILE A 331 -12.06 -17.20 -0.84
N ASP A 332 -12.70 -16.27 -1.54
CA ASP A 332 -12.88 -16.27 -3.00
C ASP A 332 -11.56 -16.01 -3.75
N ASP A 333 -10.55 -15.49 -3.06
CA ASP A 333 -9.15 -15.43 -3.52
C ASP A 333 -8.35 -16.71 -3.20
N GLU A 334 -8.97 -17.75 -2.61
CA GLU A 334 -8.43 -19.12 -2.55
C GLU A 334 -8.83 -19.89 -3.82
N ASP A 335 -7.83 -20.43 -4.52
CA ASP A 335 -8.05 -21.28 -5.68
C ASP A 335 -8.65 -22.63 -5.23
N PRO A 336 -9.54 -23.26 -6.02
CA PRO A 336 -10.02 -24.61 -5.71
C PRO A 336 -8.84 -25.58 -5.58
N PRO A 337 -8.90 -26.56 -4.67
CA PRO A 337 -7.81 -27.51 -4.46
C PRO A 337 -7.44 -28.19 -5.79
N GLU A 338 -6.15 -28.20 -6.10
CA GLU A 338 -5.64 -28.99 -7.22
C GLU A 338 -5.89 -30.47 -6.90
N ASP A 339 -6.78 -31.12 -7.67
CA ASP A 339 -6.91 -32.57 -7.65
C ASP A 339 -5.56 -33.16 -8.06
N ASP A 340 -4.88 -33.83 -7.12
CA ASP A 340 -3.71 -34.67 -7.37
C ASP A 340 -4.10 -35.80 -8.34
N VAL A 341 -3.97 -35.56 -9.65
CA VAL A 341 -4.08 -36.64 -10.64
C VAL A 341 -2.70 -37.27 -10.80
N ALA A 342 -2.48 -38.33 -10.04
CA ALA A 342 -1.35 -39.23 -10.22
C ALA A 342 -1.34 -39.81 -11.64
N ASP A 343 -0.12 -39.85 -12.22
CA ASP A 343 0.24 -40.64 -13.39
C ASP A 343 -0.23 -42.11 -13.25
N ASP A 344 -1.07 -42.59 -14.16
CA ASP A 344 -1.01 -43.99 -14.60
C ASP A 344 -1.45 -44.14 -16.06
N ALA A 345 -0.76 -45.04 -16.76
CA ALA A 345 -0.79 -45.24 -18.20
C ALA A 345 -1.82 -46.30 -18.64
N GLY A 346 -2.43 -46.08 -19.82
CA GLY A 346 -3.09 -47.12 -20.63
C GLY A 346 -4.53 -46.80 -21.09
N GLY A 347 -4.75 -46.63 -22.39
CA GLY A 347 -6.08 -46.31 -23.01
C GLY A 347 -7.05 -47.50 -23.12
N PRO A 348 -8.09 -47.49 -24.01
CA PRO A 348 -8.59 -46.42 -24.89
C PRO A 348 -10.12 -46.13 -24.84
N LEU A 349 -10.50 -44.94 -25.35
CA LEU A 349 -11.75 -44.54 -26.02
C LEU A 349 -13.09 -45.23 -25.67
N VAL A 350 -13.99 -44.48 -25.03
CA VAL A 350 -15.45 -44.52 -25.32
C VAL A 350 -16.01 -43.10 -25.26
N GLU A 351 -16.62 -42.68 -26.38
CA GLU A 351 -17.41 -41.46 -26.53
C GLU A 351 -18.73 -41.55 -25.74
N SER A 352 -19.11 -40.45 -25.09
CA SER A 352 -20.52 -40.13 -24.89
C SER A 352 -20.71 -38.62 -24.90
N GLU A 353 -21.43 -38.18 -25.92
CA GLU A 353 -21.96 -36.83 -26.08
C GLU A 353 -23.01 -36.54 -25.00
N GLN A 354 -22.94 -35.37 -24.36
CA GLN A 354 -24.01 -34.36 -24.43
C GLN A 354 -23.61 -33.03 -23.74
N PRO A 355 -24.22 -31.90 -24.16
CA PRO A 355 -23.64 -30.57 -24.03
C PRO A 355 -24.19 -29.78 -22.83
N ALA A 356 -23.32 -29.23 -22.00
CA ALA A 356 -23.63 -28.11 -21.13
C ALA A 356 -22.54 -27.06 -21.27
N LYS A 357 -22.92 -25.92 -21.83
CA LYS A 357 -22.10 -24.70 -21.93
C LYS A 357 -21.72 -24.23 -20.52
N SER A 358 -20.54 -24.60 -20.07
CA SER A 358 -19.74 -23.80 -19.15
C SER A 358 -18.35 -23.75 -19.75
N GLY A 359 -18.05 -22.63 -20.43
CA GLY A 359 -16.68 -22.39 -20.84
C GLY A 359 -15.83 -22.35 -19.57
N PRO A 360 -14.63 -22.94 -19.56
CA PRO A 360 -13.74 -22.78 -18.43
C PRO A 360 -13.50 -21.28 -18.27
N LEU A 361 -13.82 -20.73 -17.09
CA LEU A 361 -13.30 -19.44 -16.66
C LEU A 361 -11.79 -19.45 -16.97
N PRO A 362 -11.24 -18.39 -17.58
CA PRO A 362 -9.82 -18.36 -17.91
C PRO A 362 -9.04 -18.63 -16.64
N LYS A 363 -8.37 -19.79 -16.59
CA LYS A 363 -7.54 -20.17 -15.45
C LYS A 363 -6.57 -19.02 -15.21
N ARG A 364 -6.72 -18.36 -14.06
CA ARG A 364 -5.84 -17.29 -13.61
C ARG A 364 -4.49 -17.96 -13.40
N LEU A 365 -3.61 -17.88 -14.40
CA LEU A 365 -2.26 -18.43 -14.35
C LEU A 365 -1.49 -17.65 -13.28
N ARG A 366 -1.54 -18.11 -12.03
CA ARG A 366 -0.58 -17.72 -11.01
C ARG A 366 0.72 -18.42 -11.35
N LEU A 367 1.60 -17.64 -11.95
CA LEU A 367 2.99 -18.01 -12.14
C LEU A 367 3.68 -17.97 -10.77
N PHE A 368 3.45 -18.99 -9.94
CA PHE A 368 4.14 -19.17 -8.67
C PHE A 368 5.56 -19.64 -8.97
N PHE A 369 6.52 -18.73 -8.87
CA PHE A 369 7.92 -19.04 -9.15
C PHE A 369 8.81 -18.99 -7.90
N GLY A 370 8.26 -18.71 -6.72
CA GLY A 370 8.98 -18.51 -5.46
C GLY A 370 9.72 -19.75 -4.94
N THR A 371 10.50 -19.56 -3.87
CA THR A 371 11.29 -20.59 -3.18
C THR A 371 10.54 -21.89 -2.93
N GLN A 372 11.28 -23.00 -3.03
CA GLN A 372 10.79 -24.37 -2.78
C GLN A 372 10.17 -24.55 -1.38
N TYR A 373 10.46 -23.64 -0.44
CA TYR A 373 9.89 -23.58 0.90
C TYR A 373 9.49 -22.14 1.24
N PRO A 374 8.19 -21.83 1.39
CA PRO A 374 7.75 -20.49 1.79
C PRO A 374 8.20 -20.21 3.22
N ILE A 375 8.75 -19.01 3.44
CA ILE A 375 9.14 -18.53 4.77
C ILE A 375 7.92 -17.89 5.41
N LEU A 376 7.55 -18.31 6.62
CA LEU A 376 6.45 -17.70 7.35
C LEU A 376 6.83 -16.31 7.86
N LEU A 377 5.86 -15.39 7.89
CA LEU A 377 6.09 -14.02 8.34
C LEU A 377 6.55 -13.97 9.80
N LYS A 378 6.03 -14.87 10.64
CA LYS A 378 6.44 -15.06 12.04
C LYS A 378 7.91 -15.40 12.23
N ASP A 379 8.53 -16.04 11.23
CA ASP A 379 9.91 -16.53 11.29
C ASP A 379 10.88 -15.59 10.53
N LEU A 380 10.34 -14.66 9.73
CA LEU A 380 11.08 -13.80 8.82
C LEU A 380 11.88 -12.72 9.55
N PHE A 381 11.26 -12.01 10.49
CA PHE A 381 11.84 -10.86 11.17
C PHE A 381 12.21 -11.14 12.62
N ASN A 382 13.11 -10.32 13.17
CA ASN A 382 13.41 -10.36 14.59
C ASN A 382 12.38 -9.54 15.39
N TYR A 383 11.31 -10.20 15.84
CA TYR A 383 10.26 -9.56 16.65
C TYR A 383 10.64 -9.35 18.13
N ASN A 384 11.78 -9.87 18.58
CA ASN A 384 12.21 -9.79 19.98
C ASN A 384 13.00 -8.53 20.29
N THR A 385 13.56 -7.87 19.27
CA THR A 385 14.30 -6.62 19.47
C THR A 385 13.34 -5.44 19.65
N PRO A 386 13.50 -4.61 20.71
CA PRO A 386 12.68 -3.42 20.87
C PRO A 386 12.99 -2.44 19.73
N ASP A 387 11.99 -2.19 18.89
CA ASP A 387 12.13 -1.23 17.79
C ASP A 387 12.35 0.18 18.33
N LEU A 388 13.53 0.75 18.08
CA LEU A 388 13.79 2.17 18.26
C LEU A 388 13.01 2.98 17.21
N LYS A 389 12.45 4.13 17.59
CA LYS A 389 11.69 5.01 16.67
C LYS A 389 12.53 5.34 15.43
N GLY A 390 12.03 4.97 14.25
CA GLY A 390 12.67 5.25 12.96
C GLY A 390 13.78 4.27 12.55
N GLN A 391 13.84 3.10 13.19
CA GLN A 391 14.71 1.97 12.84
C GLN A 391 13.88 0.68 12.80
N GLY A 392 14.46 -0.39 12.26
CA GLY A 392 13.83 -1.71 12.24
C GLY A 392 12.52 -1.72 11.44
N LEU A 393 11.50 -2.39 11.98
CA LEU A 393 10.18 -2.49 11.35
C LEU A 393 9.39 -1.17 11.39
N ASN A 394 9.82 -0.20 12.21
CA ASN A 394 9.14 1.09 12.34
C ASN A 394 9.71 2.19 11.42
N ILE A 395 10.59 1.84 10.48
CA ILE A 395 11.26 2.80 9.60
C ILE A 395 10.29 3.66 8.76
N PHE A 396 9.12 3.11 8.38
CA PHE A 396 8.10 3.81 7.60
C PHE A 396 6.89 4.31 8.42
N LYS A 397 6.77 3.89 9.68
CA LYS A 397 5.59 4.16 10.53
C LYS A 397 5.30 5.65 10.68
N ASN A 398 6.31 6.47 10.91
CA ASN A 398 6.13 7.92 11.13
C ASN A 398 5.56 8.62 9.89
N ALA A 399 5.96 8.19 8.70
CA ALA A 399 5.42 8.73 7.46
C ALA A 399 3.95 8.32 7.30
N GLY A 400 3.61 7.07 7.59
CA GLY A 400 2.22 6.58 7.57
C GLY A 400 1.33 7.34 8.55
N LEU A 401 1.81 7.53 9.78
CA LEU A 401 1.12 8.33 10.80
C LEU A 401 0.91 9.78 10.38
N SER A 402 1.94 10.44 9.83
CA SER A 402 1.82 11.83 9.37
C SER A 402 0.79 11.97 8.25
N ASN A 403 0.73 11.00 7.33
CA ASN A 403 -0.25 11.01 6.25
C ASN A 403 -1.67 10.74 6.78
N LEU A 404 -1.83 9.78 7.69
CA LEU A 404 -3.10 9.52 8.36
C LEU A 404 -3.62 10.75 9.11
N GLN A 405 -2.73 11.46 9.82
CA GLN A 405 -3.11 12.68 10.54
C GLN A 405 -3.60 13.77 9.59
N LYS A 406 -2.90 14.00 8.47
CA LYS A 406 -3.35 14.96 7.44
C LYS A 406 -4.70 14.58 6.86
N GLU A 407 -4.94 13.29 6.63
CA GLU A 407 -6.21 12.79 6.13
C GLU A 407 -7.35 13.03 7.13
N LEU A 408 -7.12 12.75 8.41
CA LEU A 408 -8.07 13.04 9.49
C LEU A 408 -8.35 14.55 9.62
N GLU A 409 -7.33 15.41 9.48
CA GLU A 409 -7.50 16.87 9.46
C GLU A 409 -8.40 17.32 8.29
N VAL A 410 -8.28 16.69 7.12
CA VAL A 410 -9.16 16.98 5.97
C VAL A 410 -10.61 16.56 6.26
N TYR A 411 -10.84 15.38 6.84
CA TYR A 411 -12.19 14.97 7.23
C TYR A 411 -12.79 15.88 8.31
N ASP A 412 -11.99 16.35 9.26
CA ASP A 412 -12.41 17.31 10.28
C ASP A 412 -12.80 18.67 9.66
N LEU A 413 -12.12 19.10 8.60
CA LEU A 413 -12.49 20.32 7.87
C LEU A 413 -13.77 20.14 7.06
N LEU A 414 -13.91 19.03 6.32
CA LEU A 414 -15.12 18.72 5.55
C LEU A 414 -16.35 18.62 6.45
N THR A 415 -16.22 18.00 7.62
CA THR A 415 -17.31 17.90 8.58
C THR A 415 -17.67 19.25 9.23
N ARG A 416 -16.73 20.19 9.35
CA ARG A 416 -17.01 21.56 9.81
C ARG A 416 -17.68 22.42 8.75
N ASP A 417 -17.32 22.26 7.48
CA ASP A 417 -17.95 22.99 6.36
C ASP A 417 -19.40 22.53 6.15
N VAL A 418 -19.68 21.24 6.37
CA VAL A 418 -21.06 20.70 6.40
C VAL A 418 -21.87 21.22 7.61
N GLN A 419 -21.20 21.64 8.69
CA GLN A 419 -21.83 22.19 9.90
C GLN A 419 -22.02 23.71 9.88
N GLN A 420 -21.54 24.45 8.87
CA GLN A 420 -21.94 25.85 8.69
C GLN A 420 -23.41 25.90 8.25
N PRO A 421 -24.34 26.35 9.10
CA PRO A 421 -25.73 26.45 8.69
C PRO A 421 -25.87 27.63 7.74
N VAL A 422 -26.80 27.46 6.81
CA VAL A 422 -27.60 28.50 6.16
C VAL A 422 -28.07 29.52 7.21
N MET A 423 -27.24 30.51 7.53
CA MET A 423 -27.48 31.57 8.50
C MET A 423 -27.09 32.93 7.89
N THR A 424 -27.57 33.22 6.68
CA THR A 424 -27.74 34.59 6.17
C THR A 424 -28.70 34.58 4.99
N ARG A 425 -30.00 34.46 5.25
CA ARG A 425 -31.06 35.11 4.45
C ARG A 425 -32.22 35.43 5.39
N GLU A 426 -32.05 36.48 6.18
CA GLU A 426 -33.21 37.21 6.68
C GLU A 426 -33.90 37.91 5.49
N PRO A 427 -35.23 37.87 5.39
CA PRO A 427 -35.96 38.71 4.45
C PRO A 427 -36.01 40.12 5.03
N SER A 428 -35.39 41.07 4.34
CA SER A 428 -35.67 42.49 4.54
C SER A 428 -37.06 42.81 3.97
N ASP A 429 -37.94 43.28 4.85
CA ASP A 429 -39.22 43.95 4.53
C ASP A 429 -39.05 45.14 3.57
#